data_AF-D0NQI0-F1
#
_entry.id   AF-D0NQI0-F1
#
_cell.length_a   1.000
_cell.length_b   1.000
_cell.length_c   1.000
_cell.angle_alpha   90.00
_cell.angle_beta   90.00
_cell.angle_gamma   90.00
#
_symmetry.space_group_name_H-M   'P 1'
#
loop_
_entity.id
_entity.type
_entity.pdbx_description
1 polymer ?
#
loop_
_entity_poly.entity_id
_entity_poly.type
_entity_poly.pdbx_seq_one_letter_code
_entity_poly.pdbx_strand_id
1 'polypeptide(L)'
;MKKNSSCGGELKSLVDRVWLTVNEYREENPAITDDEVRLKITDSDLVLHDIAVVTNNCMHQMIAESNQATAYKTREVLRKTFGVIMNDLIKKKRTEWSILPSPLPL
;
A
#
# COMPACT_ATOMS: atom_id res chain seq x y z
N MET A 1 4.91 2.66 17.60
CA MET A 1 4.61 4.06 17.93
C MET A 1 3.56 4.58 16.95
N LYS A 2 2.40 5.06 17.40
CA LYS A 2 1.51 5.85 16.53
C LYS A 2 2.21 7.17 16.27
N LYS A 3 2.75 7.37 15.07
CA LYS A 3 3.12 8.72 14.62
C LYS A 3 1.83 9.53 14.57
N ASN A 4 1.90 10.83 14.84
CA ASN A 4 0.78 11.77 14.75
C ASN A 4 0.41 12.03 13.27
N SER A 5 0.33 10.97 12.46
CA SER A 5 0.07 11.01 11.02
C SER A 5 -1.43 11.00 10.76
N SER A 6 -1.85 11.80 9.78
CA SER A 6 -3.21 11.71 9.26
C SER A 6 -3.47 10.35 8.62
N CYS A 7 -4.74 9.97 8.48
CA CYS A 7 -5.13 8.77 7.74
C CYS A 7 -4.50 8.76 6.34
N GLY A 8 -4.51 9.89 5.63
CA GLY A 8 -3.86 10.02 4.32
C GLY A 8 -2.36 9.73 4.36
N GLY A 9 -1.66 10.17 5.41
CA GLY A 9 -0.24 9.89 5.61
C GLY A 9 0.05 8.40 5.89
N GLU A 10 -0.79 7.74 6.70
CA GLU A 10 -0.66 6.30 6.95
C GLU A 10 -0.96 5.48 5.68
N LEU A 11 -2.00 5.85 4.93
CA LEU A 11 -2.33 5.21 3.65
C LEU A 11 -1.21 5.40 2.62
N LYS A 12 -0.61 6.60 2.52
CA LYS A 12 0.56 6.82 1.66
C LYS A 12 1.73 5.93 2.07
N SER A 13 2.04 5.87 3.36
CA SER A 13 3.13 5.05 3.88
C SER A 13 2.92 3.56 3.57
N LEU A 14 1.66 3.11 3.55
CA LEU A 14 1.31 1.75 3.17
C LEU A 14 1.56 1.49 1.67
N VAL A 15 1.27 2.44 0.79
CA VAL A 15 1.63 2.36 -0.65
C VAL A 15 3.15 2.30 -0.83
N ASP A 16 3.89 3.15 -0.12
CA ASP A 16 5.36 3.16 -0.19
C ASP A 16 5.94 1.80 0.25
N ARG A 17 5.36 1.14 1.27
CA ARG A 17 5.76 -0.21 1.70
C ARG A 17 5.46 -1.29 0.67
N VAL A 18 4.33 -1.23 -0.03
CA VAL A 18 4.04 -2.15 -1.15
C VAL A 18 5.14 -2.03 -2.20
N TRP A 19 5.50 -0.80 -2.58
CA TRP A 19 6.54 -0.53 -3.57
C TRP A 19 7.89 -1.11 -3.16
N LEU A 20 8.31 -0.86 -1.92
CA LEU A 20 9.56 -1.39 -1.37
C LEU A 20 9.57 -2.92 -1.37
N THR A 21 8.51 -3.54 -0.87
CA THR A 21 8.39 -5.01 -0.79
C THR A 21 8.48 -5.67 -2.19
N VAL A 22 7.79 -5.11 -3.19
CA VAL A 22 7.86 -5.60 -4.57
C VAL A 22 9.29 -5.49 -5.12
N ASN A 23 9.98 -4.39 -4.86
CA ASN A 23 11.35 -4.19 -5.32
C ASN A 23 12.34 -5.13 -4.62
N GLU A 24 12.21 -5.32 -3.31
CA GLU A 24 13.03 -6.26 -2.54
C GLU A 24 12.91 -7.67 -3.12
N TYR A 25 11.70 -8.15 -3.41
CA TYR A 25 11.51 -9.47 -4.03
C TYR A 25 12.17 -9.59 -5.41
N ARG A 26 12.18 -8.52 -6.21
CA ARG A 26 12.83 -8.48 -7.53
C ARG A 26 14.36 -8.33 -7.42
N GLU A 27 14.86 -7.73 -6.36
CA GLU A 27 16.30 -7.65 -6.09
C GLU A 27 16.85 -8.98 -5.57
N GLU A 28 16.12 -9.65 -4.67
CA GLU A 28 16.44 -10.98 -4.17
C GLU A 28 16.42 -12.04 -5.28
N ASN A 29 15.42 -11.99 -6.17
CA ASN A 29 15.29 -12.89 -7.30
C ASN A 29 14.96 -12.11 -8.58
N PRO A 30 15.97 -11.73 -9.39
CA PRO A 30 15.76 -11.01 -10.64
C PRO A 30 14.94 -11.76 -11.70
N ALA A 31 14.82 -13.09 -11.58
CA ALA A 31 14.05 -13.94 -12.49
C ALA A 31 12.61 -14.16 -12.01
N ILE A 32 12.21 -13.62 -10.86
CA ILE A 32 10.86 -13.79 -10.31
C ILE A 32 9.80 -13.27 -11.28
N THR A 33 8.78 -14.09 -11.53
CA THR A 33 7.64 -13.72 -12.37
C THR A 33 6.66 -12.85 -11.59
N ASP A 34 5.84 -12.08 -12.31
CA ASP A 34 4.82 -11.24 -11.70
C ASP A 34 3.81 -12.04 -10.85
N ASP A 35 3.52 -13.28 -11.25
CA ASP A 35 2.61 -14.17 -10.51
C ASP A 35 3.26 -14.71 -9.23
N GLU A 36 4.56 -15.02 -9.24
CA GLU A 36 5.29 -15.39 -8.03
C GLU A 36 5.40 -14.22 -7.06
N VAL A 37 5.64 -12.99 -7.54
CA VAL A 37 5.58 -11.78 -6.70
C VAL A 37 4.18 -11.62 -6.10
N ARG A 38 3.12 -11.81 -6.89
CA ARG A 38 1.72 -11.73 -6.41
C ARG A 38 1.44 -12.75 -5.32
N LEU A 39 1.91 -13.99 -5.47
CA LEU A 39 1.77 -15.01 -4.42
C LEU A 39 2.53 -14.59 -3.16
N LYS A 40 3.82 -14.24 -3.29
CA LYS A 40 4.69 -13.90 -2.15
C LYS A 40 4.21 -12.66 -1.38
N ILE A 41 3.65 -11.65 -2.05
CA ILE A 41 3.11 -10.46 -1.37
C ILE A 41 1.78 -10.76 -0.67
N THR A 42 0.95 -11.65 -1.23
CA THR A 42 -0.33 -12.02 -0.61
C THR A 42 -0.14 -12.68 0.75
N ASP A 43 0.94 -13.45 0.90
CA ASP A 43 1.31 -14.13 2.14
C ASP A 43 2.16 -13.27 3.11
N SER A 44 2.41 -12.01 2.77
CA SER A 44 3.21 -11.11 3.61
C SER A 44 2.38 -10.44 4.71
N ASP A 45 3.04 -10.03 5.80
CA ASP A 45 2.43 -9.24 6.88
C ASP A 45 1.77 -7.95 6.38
N LEU A 46 2.30 -7.40 5.27
CA LEU A 46 1.74 -6.22 4.62
C LEU A 46 0.26 -6.45 4.25
N VAL A 47 -0.03 -7.59 3.61
CA VAL A 47 -1.39 -7.93 3.16
C VAL A 47 -2.22 -8.53 4.28
N LEU A 48 -1.64 -9.45 5.05
CA LEU A 48 -2.36 -10.18 6.09
C LEU A 48 -2.73 -9.29 7.28
N HIS A 49 -1.95 -8.26 7.57
CA HIS A 49 -2.10 -7.48 8.80
C HIS A 49 -2.08 -5.98 8.59
N ASP A 50 -1.07 -5.44 7.90
CA ASP A 50 -0.84 -3.98 7.90
C ASP A 50 -1.94 -3.20 7.21
N ILE A 51 -2.44 -3.67 6.05
CA ILE A 51 -3.55 -3.03 5.35
C ILE A 51 -4.76 -2.93 6.29
N ALA A 52 -5.08 -4.01 7.00
CA ALA A 52 -6.21 -4.04 7.92
C ALA A 52 -6.02 -3.09 9.11
N VAL A 53 -4.83 -3.07 9.71
CA VAL A 53 -4.49 -2.22 10.86
C VAL A 53 -4.54 -0.75 10.48
N VAL A 54 -3.86 -0.35 9.40
CA VAL A 54 -3.80 1.05 8.95
C VAL A 54 -5.19 1.57 8.59
N THR A 55 -5.93 0.81 7.77
CA THR A 55 -7.29 1.21 7.38
C THR A 55 -8.26 1.25 8.57
N ASN A 56 -8.01 0.47 9.63
CA ASN A 56 -8.80 0.54 10.86
C ASN A 56 -8.42 1.74 11.74
N ASN A 57 -7.15 2.11 11.82
CA ASN A 57 -6.69 3.31 12.53
C ASN A 57 -7.30 4.58 11.94
N CYS A 58 -7.53 4.61 10.63
CA CYS A 58 -8.24 5.67 9.92
C CYS A 58 -9.70 5.87 10.34
N MET A 59 -10.35 4.89 11.00
CA MET A 59 -11.80 4.94 11.24
C MET A 59 -12.23 6.13 12.08
N HIS A 60 -11.45 6.53 13.09
CA HIS A 60 -11.78 7.71 13.90
C HIS A 60 -11.90 8.98 13.04
N GLN A 61 -10.89 9.23 12.18
CA GLN A 61 -10.89 10.38 11.29
C GLN A 61 -12.00 10.28 10.23
N MET A 62 -12.15 9.12 9.57
CA MET A 62 -13.18 8.91 8.56
C MET A 62 -14.60 9.09 9.12
N ILE A 63 -14.85 8.68 10.36
CA ILE A 63 -16.14 8.88 11.03
C ILE A 63 -16.36 10.37 11.31
N ALA A 64 -15.34 11.07 11.83
CA ALA A 64 -15.43 12.49 12.15
C ALA A 64 -15.68 13.37 10.91
N GLU A 65 -15.10 13.00 9.77
CA GLU A 65 -15.24 13.72 8.49
C GLU A 65 -16.48 13.30 7.68
N SER A 66 -17.19 12.24 8.09
CA SER A 66 -18.38 11.76 7.40
C SER A 66 -19.46 11.25 8.37
N ASN A 67 -19.64 9.94 8.48
CA ASN A 67 -20.45 9.26 9.49
C ASN A 67 -20.02 7.79 9.57
N GLN A 68 -20.52 7.05 10.55
CA GLN A 68 -20.14 5.64 10.76
C GLN A 68 -20.39 4.76 9.53
N ALA A 69 -21.56 4.84 8.91
CA ALA A 69 -21.90 4.00 7.76
C ALA A 69 -21.01 4.30 6.55
N THR A 70 -20.77 5.58 6.26
CA THR A 70 -19.86 6.01 5.19
C THR A 70 -18.43 5.59 5.48
N ALA A 71 -17.92 5.75 6.70
CA ALA A 71 -16.56 5.38 7.06
C ALA A 71 -16.29 3.88 6.86
N TYR A 72 -17.22 3.00 7.24
CA TYR A 72 -17.08 1.55 6.99
C TYR A 72 -17.06 1.21 5.49
N LYS A 73 -17.88 1.88 4.68
CA LYS A 73 -17.85 1.72 3.21
C LYS A 73 -16.53 2.22 2.63
N THR A 74 -16.04 3.38 3.07
CA THR A 74 -14.76 3.93 2.63
C THR A 74 -13.60 3.00 2.99
N ARG A 75 -13.59 2.42 4.20
CA ARG A 75 -12.58 1.43 4.61
C ARG A 75 -12.54 0.23 3.67
N GLU A 76 -13.70 -0.28 3.28
CA GLU A 76 -13.81 -1.41 2.35
C GLU A 76 -13.30 -1.05 0.96
N VAL A 77 -13.63 0.15 0.46
CA VAL A 77 -13.10 0.67 -0.79
C VAL A 77 -11.58 0.79 -0.72
N LEU A 78 -11.03 1.37 0.35
CA LEU A 78 -9.58 1.50 0.53
C LEU A 78 -8.86 0.15 0.47
N ARG A 79 -9.39 -0.89 1.13
CA ARG A 79 -8.80 -2.23 1.09
C ARG A 79 -8.79 -2.83 -0.31
N LYS A 80 -9.87 -2.65 -1.08
CA LYS A 80 -9.93 -3.06 -2.49
C LYS A 80 -8.95 -2.26 -3.35
N THR A 81 -8.83 -0.95 -3.10
CA THR A 81 -7.87 -0.08 -3.79
C THR A 81 -6.44 -0.55 -3.57
N PHE A 82 -6.06 -1.00 -2.36
CA PHE A 82 -4.73 -1.59 -2.15
C PHE A 82 -4.49 -2.85 -3.00
N GLY A 83 -5.51 -3.68 -3.20
CA GLY A 83 -5.43 -4.81 -4.15
C GLY A 83 -5.10 -4.37 -5.57
N VAL A 84 -5.73 -3.29 -6.04
CA VAL A 84 -5.44 -2.70 -7.36
C VAL A 84 -4.02 -2.12 -7.41
N ILE A 85 -3.63 -1.33 -6.41
CA ILE A 85 -2.29 -0.73 -6.33
C ILE A 85 -1.21 -1.81 -6.36
N MET A 86 -1.34 -2.87 -5.56
CA MET A 86 -0.40 -3.99 -5.57
C MET A 86 -0.27 -4.59 -6.97
N ASN A 87 -1.40 -4.86 -7.64
CA ASN A 87 -1.39 -5.40 -9.00
C ASN A 87 -0.69 -4.49 -10.01
N ASP A 88 -0.90 -3.17 -9.91
CA ASP A 88 -0.27 -2.20 -10.80
C ASP A 88 1.23 -2.08 -10.54
N LEU A 89 1.64 -2.07 -9.26
CA LEU A 89 3.04 -2.01 -8.87
C LEU A 89 3.81 -3.29 -9.24
N ILE A 90 3.17 -4.45 -9.18
CA ILE A 90 3.74 -5.70 -9.66
C ILE A 90 3.96 -5.63 -11.18
N LYS A 91 2.97 -5.18 -11.95
CA LYS A 91 3.08 -5.13 -13.42
C LYS A 91 4.07 -4.08 -13.92
N LYS A 92 4.26 -2.99 -13.17
CA LYS A 92 5.24 -1.96 -13.52
C LYS A 92 6.65 -2.50 -13.40
N LYS A 93 7.41 -2.43 -14.50
CA LYS A 93 8.83 -2.78 -14.52
C LYS A 93 9.66 -1.59 -14.04
N ARG A 94 10.78 -1.89 -13.36
CA ARG A 94 11.76 -0.94 -12.79
C ARG A 94 12.09 0.25 -13.70
N THR A 95 12.12 0.05 -15.03
CA THR A 95 12.47 1.05 -16.04
C THR A 95 11.49 2.23 -16.17
N GLU A 96 10.23 2.09 -15.74
CA GLU A 96 9.28 3.21 -15.79
C GLU A 96 9.40 4.16 -14.58
N TRP A 97 9.91 3.68 -13.44
CA TRP A 97 10.07 4.52 -12.23
C TRP A 97 11.37 5.35 -12.24
N SER A 98 12.39 4.92 -12.98
CA SER A 98 13.59 5.76 -13.24
C SER A 98 13.30 7.03 -14.05
N ILE A 99 12.07 7.20 -14.54
CA ILE A 99 11.59 8.39 -15.27
C ILE A 99 10.70 9.27 -14.38
N LEU A 100 10.27 8.80 -13.21
CA LEU A 100 9.58 9.64 -12.25
C LEU A 100 10.59 10.53 -11.54
N PRO A 101 10.40 11.86 -11.52
CA PRO A 101 11.32 12.75 -10.85
C PRO A 101 11.40 12.34 -9.39
N SER A 102 12.62 12.04 -8.94
CA SER A 102 12.98 11.89 -7.55
C SER A 102 12.29 12.98 -6.71
N PRO A 103 11.79 12.69 -5.51
CA PRO A 103 11.31 13.76 -4.63
C PRO A 103 12.46 14.75 -4.47
N LEU A 104 12.17 16.02 -4.82
CA LEU A 104 13.08 17.14 -4.65
C LEU A 104 13.71 17.07 -3.24
N PRO A 105 15.05 17.18 -3.13
CA PRO A 105 15.65 17.36 -1.82
C PRO A 105 15.15 18.69 -1.23
N LEU A 106 14.92 18.63 0.08
CA LEU A 106 14.40 19.66 1.00
C LEU A 106 14.81 21.10 0.66
#